data_AF-A0A9W8NYD0-F1
#
_entry.id   AF-A0A9W8NYD0-F1
#
_cell.length_a   1.000
_cell.length_b   1.000
_cell.length_c   1.000
_cell.angle_alpha   90.00
_cell.angle_beta   90.00
_cell.angle_gamma   90.00
#
_symmetry.space_group_name_H-M   'P 1'
#
loop_
_entity.id
_entity.type
_entity.pdbx_description
1 polymer ?
#
loop_
_entity_poly.entity_id
_entity_poly.type
_entity_poly.pdbx_seq_one_letter_code
_entity_poly.pdbx_strand_id
1 'polypeptide(L)'
;MFSLSRRCLKTTVQIRRFAATSYVSNADATSTQGEQHIRAKLTEKFNPTSLQVQDISGGCGDFYAITIASDAFKGLPMVKQHRLVTETLKKEIEGIHGLQV
;
A
#
# COMPACT_ATOMS: atom_id res chain seq x y z
N MET A 1 -25.92 -64.57 -16.27
CA MET A 1 -26.99 -64.03 -17.13
C MET A 1 -27.19 -62.55 -16.79
N PHE A 2 -26.82 -61.66 -17.74
CA PHE A 2 -27.26 -60.25 -17.91
C PHE A 2 -27.00 -59.26 -16.73
N SER A 3 -26.60 -58.00 -16.89
CA SER A 3 -26.59 -57.08 -18.03
C SER A 3 -25.64 -55.92 -17.70
N LEU A 4 -24.94 -55.41 -18.72
CA LEU A 4 -24.24 -54.12 -18.67
C LEU A 4 -25.25 -52.99 -18.50
N SER A 5 -24.96 -52.01 -17.63
CA SER A 5 -25.54 -50.68 -17.76
C SER A 5 -24.43 -49.64 -17.67
N ARG A 6 -23.89 -49.28 -18.83
CA ARG A 6 -23.03 -48.11 -19.00
C ARG A 6 -23.93 -46.88 -18.90
N ARG A 7 -23.85 -46.15 -17.79
CA ARG A 7 -24.48 -44.84 -17.67
C ARG A 7 -23.39 -43.79 -17.82
N CYS A 8 -23.26 -43.24 -19.03
CA CYS A 8 -22.41 -42.10 -19.33
C CYS A 8 -23.06 -40.85 -18.72
N LEU A 9 -22.49 -40.32 -17.63
CA LEU A 9 -22.87 -38.99 -17.14
C LEU A 9 -22.28 -37.95 -18.10
N LYS A 10 -23.16 -37.25 -18.81
CA LYS A 10 -22.81 -36.03 -19.54
C LYS A 10 -22.60 -34.93 -18.50
N THR A 11 -21.37 -34.77 -18.05
CA THR A 11 -20.99 -33.66 -17.17
C THR A 11 -20.98 -32.39 -18.00
N THR A 12 -22.09 -31.68 -18.03
CA THR A 12 -22.12 -30.31 -18.57
C THR A 12 -21.28 -29.45 -17.64
N VAL A 13 -20.05 -29.16 -18.07
CA VAL A 13 -19.17 -28.17 -17.42
C VAL A 13 -19.85 -26.81 -17.55
N GLN A 14 -20.54 -26.39 -16.49
CA GLN A 14 -21.03 -25.03 -16.36
C GLN A 14 -19.81 -24.14 -16.15
N ILE A 15 -19.31 -23.56 -17.26
CA ILE A 15 -18.29 -22.52 -17.24
C ILE A 15 -18.92 -21.33 -16.51
N ARG A 16 -18.63 -21.21 -15.22
CA ARG A 16 -18.97 -20.02 -14.43
C ARG A 16 -18.25 -18.85 -15.09
N ARG A 17 -19.02 -17.99 -15.76
CA ARG A 17 -18.56 -16.69 -16.23
C ARG A 17 -18.13 -15.89 -15.01
N PHE A 18 -16.83 -15.76 -14.77
CA PHE A 18 -16.31 -14.81 -13.80
C PHE A 18 -16.67 -13.42 -14.30
N ALA A 19 -17.58 -12.75 -13.61
CA ALA A 19 -17.84 -11.34 -13.84
C ALA A 19 -16.57 -10.57 -13.47
N ALA A 20 -15.88 -10.02 -14.47
CA ALA A 20 -14.79 -9.10 -14.25
C ALA A 20 -15.39 -7.82 -13.65
N THR A 21 -15.30 -7.68 -12.32
CA THR A 21 -15.62 -6.43 -11.65
C THR A 21 -14.60 -5.41 -12.13
N SER A 22 -15.05 -4.41 -12.90
CA SER A 22 -14.24 -3.27 -13.30
C SER A 22 -13.77 -2.55 -12.04
N TYR A 23 -12.50 -2.71 -11.69
CA TYR A 23 -11.85 -1.87 -10.68
C TYR A 23 -11.81 -0.45 -11.27
N VAL A 24 -12.78 0.38 -10.87
CA VAL A 24 -12.75 1.81 -11.14
C VAL A 24 -11.73 2.39 -10.19
N SER A 25 -10.47 2.43 -10.62
CA SER A 25 -9.42 3.17 -9.93
C SER A 25 -9.68 4.66 -10.16
N ASN A 26 -10.47 5.27 -9.26
CA ASN A 26 -10.42 6.71 -9.04
C ASN A 26 -9.03 7.02 -8.44
N ALA A 27 -8.07 7.27 -9.33
CA ALA A 27 -6.84 7.95 -8.99
C ALA A 27 -7.16 9.43 -8.79
N ASP A 28 -7.90 9.75 -7.73
CA ASP A 28 -8.07 11.13 -7.30
C ASP A 28 -6.78 11.58 -6.66
N ALA A 29 -5.98 12.28 -7.46
CA ALA A 29 -4.75 12.98 -7.10
C ALA A 29 -5.03 14.18 -6.18
N THR A 30 -5.81 13.97 -5.12
CA THR A 30 -6.09 14.97 -4.10
C THR A 30 -5.14 14.68 -2.95
N SER A 31 -3.96 15.32 -2.96
CA SER A 31 -2.97 15.22 -1.88
C SER A 31 -3.66 15.40 -0.54
N THR A 32 -3.76 14.31 0.23
CA THR A 32 -4.49 14.31 1.50
C THR A 32 -3.82 15.24 2.49
N GLN A 33 -4.59 15.80 3.43
CA GLN A 33 -4.03 16.67 4.48
C GLN A 33 -2.88 15.97 5.25
N GLY A 34 -3.00 14.65 5.47
CA GLY A 34 -1.96 13.85 6.11
C GLY A 34 -0.68 13.72 5.26
N GLU A 35 -0.80 13.55 3.94
CA GLU A 35 0.36 13.51 3.02
C GLU A 35 1.18 14.81 3.11
N GLN A 36 0.50 15.96 3.07
CA GLN A 36 1.15 17.27 3.16
C GLN A 36 1.85 17.46 4.52
N HIS A 37 1.19 17.00 5.60
CA HIS A 37 1.74 17.08 6.95
C HIS A 37 3.01 16.23 7.10
N ILE A 38 2.96 14.96 6.66
CA ILE A 38 4.10 14.03 6.65
C ILE A 38 5.24 14.62 5.82
N ARG A 39 4.93 15.15 4.63
CA ARG A 39 5.92 15.74 3.73
C ARG A 39 6.63 16.92 4.38
N ALA A 40 5.90 17.84 5.01
CA ALA A 40 6.49 19.00 5.70
C ALA A 40 7.44 18.57 6.82
N LYS A 41 7.04 17.59 7.65
CA LYS A 41 7.84 17.10 8.78
C LYS A 41 9.12 16.41 8.34
N LEU A 42 9.03 15.53 7.33
CA LEU A 42 10.20 14.85 6.78
C LEU A 42 11.15 15.83 6.12
N THR A 43 10.62 16.89 5.50
CA THR A 43 11.43 17.97 4.92
C THR A 43 12.19 18.73 6.00
N GLU A 44 11.52 19.13 7.08
CA GLU A 44 12.13 19.84 8.20
C GLU A 44 13.22 19.03 8.92
N LYS A 45 13.00 17.72 9.09
CA LYS A 45 13.89 16.85 9.87
C LYS A 45 15.10 16.33 9.12
N PHE A 46 14.91 15.93 7.86
CA PHE A 46 15.92 15.20 7.11
C PHE A 46 16.46 15.99 5.92
N ASN A 47 15.89 17.16 5.60
CA ASN A 47 16.26 17.99 4.46
C ASN A 47 16.55 17.15 3.19
N PRO A 48 15.60 16.29 2.76
CA PRO A 48 15.85 15.27 1.75
C PRO A 48 16.08 15.87 0.37
N THR A 49 16.95 15.22 -0.41
CA THR A 49 17.16 15.53 -1.83
C THR A 49 15.97 15.06 -2.68
N SER A 50 15.33 13.96 -2.28
CA SER A 50 14.11 13.45 -2.91
C SER A 50 13.16 12.91 -1.84
N LEU A 51 11.89 13.32 -1.92
CA LEU A 51 10.84 12.91 -0.99
C LEU A 51 9.56 12.67 -1.77
N GLN A 52 9.05 11.45 -1.67
CA GLN A 52 7.77 11.03 -2.21
C GLN A 52 6.94 10.44 -1.08
N VAL A 53 5.72 10.95 -0.93
CA VAL A 53 4.72 10.46 0.03
C VAL A 53 3.46 10.21 -0.77
N GLN A 54 2.88 9.02 -0.64
CA GLN A 54 1.65 8.67 -1.36
C GLN A 54 0.69 7.96 -0.42
N ASP A 55 -0.57 8.41 -0.41
CA ASP A 55 -1.64 7.67 0.25
C ASP A 55 -1.99 6.42 -0.56
N ILE A 56 -1.86 5.26 0.07
CA ILE A 56 -2.20 3.95 -0.50
C ILE A 56 -3.40 3.31 0.21
N SER A 57 -4.06 4.04 1.11
CA SER A 57 -5.30 3.64 1.78
C SER A 57 -6.56 3.85 0.92
N GLY A 58 -6.43 4.44 -0.26
CA GLY A 58 -7.57 4.76 -1.12
C GLY A 58 -8.41 5.94 -0.62
N GLY A 59 -7.79 6.89 0.10
CA GLY A 59 -8.43 8.12 0.57
C GLY A 59 -8.92 8.10 2.03
N CYS A 60 -8.60 7.06 2.79
CA CYS A 60 -8.88 7.01 4.23
C CYS A 60 -7.89 7.88 5.03
N GLY A 61 -6.68 8.10 4.50
CA GLY A 61 -5.63 8.87 5.17
C GLY A 61 -4.92 8.12 6.29
N ASP A 62 -5.00 6.79 6.29
CA ASP A 62 -4.48 5.93 7.36
C ASP A 62 -3.31 5.04 6.93
N PHE A 63 -2.90 5.10 5.66
CA PHE A 63 -1.80 4.27 5.18
C PHE A 63 -1.00 4.98 4.08
N TYR A 64 0.28 5.23 4.37
CA TYR A 64 1.16 5.99 3.51
C TYR A 64 2.38 5.18 3.10
N ALA A 65 2.72 5.27 1.81
CA ALA A 65 3.99 4.82 1.26
C ALA A 65 4.94 6.01 1.18
N ILE A 66 6.12 5.87 1.78
CA ILE A 66 7.11 6.94 1.87
C ILE A 66 8.43 6.47 1.27
N THR A 67 8.92 7.22 0.29
CA THR A 67 10.25 7.05 -0.29
C THR A 67 11.06 8.32 -0.02
N ILE A 68 12.18 8.19 0.69
CA ILE A 68 13.01 9.33 1.08
C ILE A 68 14.49 9.07 0.79
N ALA A 69 15.14 10.05 0.17
CA ALA A 69 16.58 10.09 -0.03
C ALA A 69 17.16 11.34 0.64
N SER A 70 18.07 11.15 1.58
CA SER A 70 18.76 12.21 2.32
C SER A 70 20.18 11.77 2.69
N ASP A 71 21.10 12.74 2.75
CA ASP A 71 22.45 12.53 3.29
C ASP A 71 22.44 12.11 4.77
N ALA A 72 21.35 12.39 5.51
CA ALA A 72 21.18 11.95 6.90
C ALA A 72 21.20 10.42 7.06
N PHE A 73 20.94 9.67 5.98
CA PHE A 73 20.94 8.21 5.99
C PHE A 73 22.28 7.60 5.57
N LYS A 74 23.24 8.43 5.13
CA LYS A 74 24.53 7.97 4.64
C LYS A 74 25.32 7.26 5.76
N GLY A 75 25.72 6.03 5.51
CA GLY A 75 26.47 5.21 6.48
C GLY A 75 25.61 4.53 7.55
N LEU A 76 24.28 4.68 7.51
CA LEU A 76 23.38 3.92 8.39
C LEU A 76 22.91 2.63 7.69
N PRO A 77 22.78 1.51 8.41
CA PRO A 77 22.13 0.31 7.88
C PRO A 77 20.63 0.55 7.68
N MET A 78 20.02 -0.10 6.68
CA MET A 78 18.59 0.04 6.33
C MET A 78 17.66 0.03 7.55
N VAL A 79 17.82 -0.95 8.46
CA VAL A 79 16.97 -1.07 9.66
C VAL A 79 17.01 0.20 10.53
N LYS A 80 18.18 0.84 10.67
CA LYS A 80 18.30 2.09 11.43
C LYS A 80 17.65 3.26 10.70
N GLN A 81 17.71 3.29 9.36
CA GLN A 81 17.04 4.31 8.56
C GLN A 81 15.52 4.21 8.73
N HIS A 82 14.94 3.02 8.56
CA HIS A 82 13.50 2.81 8.77
C HIS A 82 13.07 3.18 10.19
N ARG A 83 13.85 2.80 11.23
CA ARG A 83 13.57 3.19 12.62
C ARG A 83 13.58 4.71 12.80
N LEU A 84 14.58 5.41 12.25
CA LEU A 84 14.71 6.86 12.38
C LEU A 84 13.53 7.62 11.76
N VAL A 85 13.10 7.17 10.57
CA VAL A 85 11.91 7.71 9.91
C VAL A 85 10.66 7.40 10.72
N THR A 86 10.49 6.15 11.16
CA THR A 86 9.34 5.73 11.97
C THR A 86 9.25 6.50 13.29
N GLU A 87 10.36 6.72 14.00
CA GLU A 87 10.38 7.45 15.28
C GLU A 87 10.01 8.93 15.12
N THR A 88 10.44 9.55 14.02
CA THR A 88 10.12 10.93 13.68
C THR A 88 8.63 11.07 13.40
N LEU A 89 8.08 10.09 12.70
CA LEU A 89 6.69 10.07 12.31
C LEU A 89 5.79 9.65 13.48
N LYS A 90 6.16 8.66 14.30
CA LYS A 90 5.36 8.10 15.40
C LYS A 90 4.79 9.14 16.37
N LYS A 91 5.51 10.24 16.63
CA LYS A 91 5.07 11.33 17.51
C LYS A 91 3.92 12.16 16.93
N GLU A 92 3.81 12.23 15.61
CA GLU A 92 2.78 12.98 14.88
C GLU A 92 1.64 12.07 14.41
N ILE A 93 1.83 10.75 14.55
CA ILE A 93 1.09 9.67 13.87
C ILE A 93 0.34 8.78 14.89
N GLU A 94 0.10 9.24 16.11
CA GLU A 94 -0.59 8.47 17.16
C GLU A 94 -2.01 7.97 16.78
N GLY A 95 -2.58 8.40 15.64
CA GLY A 95 -3.84 7.91 15.09
C GLY A 95 -3.78 7.02 13.83
N ILE A 96 -2.61 6.82 13.20
CA ILE A 96 -2.54 6.16 11.87
C ILE A 96 -2.41 4.65 12.02
N HIS A 97 -3.23 3.89 11.29
CA HIS A 97 -3.33 2.43 11.44
C HIS A 97 -2.11 1.67 10.84
N GLY A 98 -1.27 2.29 10.01
CA GLY A 98 -0.01 1.69 9.55
C GLY A 98 0.88 2.60 8.68
N LEU A 99 2.15 2.20 8.48
CA LEU A 99 3.13 2.92 7.67
C LEU A 99 3.97 1.94 6.84
N GLN A 100 4.24 2.26 5.57
CA GLN A 100 5.21 1.53 4.73
C GLN A 100 6.34 2.47 4.32
N VAL A 101 7.58 2.11 4.68
CA VAL A 101 8.81 2.86 4.43
C VAL A 101 9.86 1.90 3.93
#